data_AF-A0A9P1KZ61-F1
#
_entry.id   AF-A0A9P1KZ61-F1
#
_cell.length_a   1.000
_cell.length_b   1.000
_cell.length_c   1.000
_cell.angle_alpha   90.00
_cell.angle_beta   90.00
_cell.angle_gamma   90.00
#
_symmetry.space_group_name_H-M   'P 1'
#
loop_
_entity.id
_entity.type
_entity.pdbx_description
1 polymer ?
#
loop_
_entity_poly.entity_id
_entity_poly.type
_entity_poly.pdbx_seq_one_letter_code
_entity_poly.pdbx_strand_id
1 'polypeptide(L)'
;MKKRFIIFASALMICSQALIVDAHPGRTDASGGHRDNKNRSGLGPYHYHCGGHPAHLHTNGCPYQGGGSNSSDESSATSQGSGSSNTQTQPTGPSKESIEEKGTNNGYNDGYQLNTKNEYGYTGSYESEYRQAYNEAYQKGKLKIEKEKSEASQKGYKDGKENNHDNTYTQETVVKAYEESYSRGNEEFKENKKKEYESLGIKDCEENKKMRTFEDNVDSLYIDAYKKAYEDRHIELKNEEFKAKGYTDGIINKPNKNIDEKFKNSYEEGYKKGNEDRNEMLESAYNQGYEGETLKIDKKFEPIKSEIESKYNEGKKTSKNDKVAVAGIIVVGGAAGFTIYKKKKSKRNS
;
A
#
# COMPACT_ATOMS: atom_id res chain seq x y z
N MET A 1 -27.08 -30.80 10.09
CA MET A 1 -26.04 -30.66 9.04
C MET A 1 -25.01 -29.55 9.29
N LYS A 2 -25.16 -28.66 10.29
CA LYS A 2 -24.25 -27.52 10.51
C LYS A 2 -23.05 -27.77 11.46
N LYS A 3 -23.08 -28.82 12.30
CA LYS A 3 -22.02 -29.10 13.29
C LYS A 3 -20.89 -30.01 12.80
N ARG A 4 -21.11 -30.78 11.73
CA ARG A 4 -20.09 -31.66 11.11
C ARG A 4 -19.19 -30.94 10.10
N PHE A 5 -19.62 -29.77 9.61
CA PHE A 5 -18.82 -28.93 8.73
C PHE A 5 -17.71 -28.16 9.46
N ILE A 6 -17.90 -27.86 10.75
CA ILE A 6 -16.94 -27.07 11.54
C ILE A 6 -15.72 -27.92 11.92
N ILE A 7 -15.90 -29.22 12.19
CA ILE A 7 -14.80 -30.12 12.57
C ILE A 7 -13.92 -30.48 11.35
N PHE A 8 -14.51 -30.56 10.15
CA PHE A 8 -13.74 -30.75 8.91
C PHE A 8 -12.99 -29.49 8.48
N ALA A 9 -13.49 -28.30 8.83
CA ALA A 9 -12.80 -27.03 8.53
C ALA A 9 -11.60 -26.76 9.46
N SER A 10 -11.64 -27.22 10.71
CA SER A 10 -10.54 -27.01 11.66
C SER A 10 -9.37 -27.98 11.50
N ALA A 11 -9.63 -29.22 11.04
CA ALA A 11 -8.58 -30.21 10.78
C ALA A 11 -7.79 -29.93 9.48
N LEU A 12 -8.42 -29.27 8.50
CA LEU A 12 -7.78 -28.89 7.24
C LEU A 12 -6.85 -27.67 7.39
N MET A 13 -7.01 -26.87 8.45
CA MET A 13 -6.19 -25.67 8.71
C MET A 13 -4.82 -25.99 9.35
N ILE A 14 -4.67 -27.16 9.99
CA ILE A 14 -3.43 -27.55 10.69
C ILE A 14 -2.46 -28.32 9.78
N CYS A 15 -2.97 -29.02 8.75
CA CYS A 15 -2.13 -29.72 7.77
C CYS A 15 -1.59 -28.83 6.63
N SER A 16 -1.85 -27.52 6.66
CA SER A 16 -1.39 -26.58 5.63
C SER A 16 -0.12 -25.81 5.98
N GLN A 17 0.50 -26.08 7.13
CA GLN A 17 1.88 -25.64 7.37
C GLN A 17 2.84 -26.60 6.66
N ALA A 18 2.78 -26.58 5.32
CA ALA A 18 3.91 -27.01 4.53
C ALA A 18 5.09 -26.17 5.01
N LEU A 19 6.12 -26.83 5.57
CA LEU A 19 7.44 -26.24 5.66
C LEU A 19 7.89 -25.98 4.22
N ILE A 20 7.59 -24.78 3.73
CA ILE A 20 8.13 -24.28 2.49
C ILE A 20 9.59 -23.96 2.80
N VAL A 21 10.44 -24.99 2.79
CA VAL A 21 11.84 -24.77 2.46
C VAL A 21 11.82 -24.40 0.99
N ASP A 22 11.81 -23.09 0.76
CA ASP A 22 11.88 -22.50 -0.57
C ASP A 22 13.28 -22.79 -1.11
N ALA A 23 13.45 -23.99 -1.67
CA ALA A 23 14.59 -24.29 -2.54
C ALA A 23 14.40 -23.40 -3.77
N HIS A 24 15.03 -22.22 -3.72
CA HIS A 24 14.84 -21.16 -4.69
C HIS A 24 14.98 -21.69 -6.12
N PRO A 25 14.04 -21.38 -7.03
CA PRO A 25 14.10 -21.82 -8.42
C PRO A 25 15.18 -21.01 -9.16
N GLY A 26 16.43 -21.43 -9.00
CA GLY A 26 17.58 -20.93 -9.73
C GLY A 26 18.49 -22.10 -10.03
N ARG A 27 18.47 -22.58 -11.29
CA ARG A 27 19.49 -23.55 -11.71
C ARG A 27 20.84 -22.84 -11.64
N THR A 28 21.73 -23.33 -10.80
CA THR A 28 23.14 -22.96 -10.84
C THR A 28 23.68 -23.29 -12.23
N ASP A 29 24.34 -22.34 -12.88
CA ASP A 29 24.91 -22.59 -14.20
C ASP A 29 26.21 -23.41 -14.12
N ALA A 30 26.78 -23.71 -15.29
CA ALA A 30 28.01 -24.51 -15.40
C ALA A 30 29.22 -23.87 -14.71
N SER A 31 29.17 -22.58 -14.36
CA SER A 31 30.23 -21.86 -13.64
C SER A 31 29.97 -21.78 -12.12
N GLY A 32 28.89 -22.38 -11.62
CA GLY A 32 28.59 -22.43 -10.19
C GLY A 32 27.84 -21.22 -9.61
N GLY A 33 27.37 -20.30 -10.45
CA GLY A 33 26.61 -19.11 -10.02
C GLY A 33 25.11 -19.21 -10.34
N HIS A 34 24.30 -18.37 -9.69
CA HIS A 34 22.87 -18.26 -9.97
C HIS A 34 22.38 -16.81 -9.95
N ARG A 35 21.28 -16.55 -10.66
CA ARG A 35 20.61 -15.25 -10.67
C ARG A 35 19.71 -15.06 -9.46
N ASP A 36 19.87 -13.94 -8.79
CA ASP A 36 19.04 -13.46 -7.67
C ASP A 36 18.27 -12.22 -8.12
N ASN A 37 17.16 -12.44 -8.83
CA ASN A 37 16.37 -11.36 -9.43
C ASN A 37 15.79 -10.37 -8.40
N LYS A 38 15.72 -10.76 -7.11
CA LYS A 38 15.20 -9.91 -6.03
C LYS A 38 16.31 -9.37 -5.14
N ASN A 39 17.58 -9.62 -5.48
CA ASN A 39 18.76 -9.26 -4.72
C ASN A 39 18.61 -9.54 -3.21
N ARG A 40 18.07 -10.71 -2.85
CA ARG A 40 17.86 -11.10 -1.45
C ARG A 40 19.19 -11.25 -0.70
N SER A 41 20.23 -11.64 -1.42
CA SER A 41 21.61 -11.75 -0.92
C SER A 41 22.28 -10.40 -0.64
N GLY A 42 21.78 -9.32 -1.24
CA GLY A 42 22.44 -8.01 -1.22
C GLY A 42 23.68 -7.90 -2.12
N LEU A 43 24.03 -8.97 -2.86
CA LEU A 43 25.23 -9.04 -3.71
C LEU A 43 24.98 -8.66 -5.17
N GLY A 44 23.73 -8.37 -5.52
CA GLY A 44 23.29 -8.03 -6.87
C GLY A 44 22.56 -9.17 -7.57
N PRO A 45 22.24 -9.00 -8.86
CA PRO A 45 21.35 -9.90 -9.60
C PRO A 45 21.95 -11.27 -9.91
N TYR A 46 23.22 -11.52 -9.62
CA TYR A 46 23.90 -12.80 -9.88
C TYR A 46 25.08 -13.00 -8.92
N HIS A 47 25.18 -14.18 -8.31
CA HIS A 47 26.22 -14.50 -7.32
C HIS A 47 26.49 -16.01 -7.19
N TYR A 48 27.54 -16.36 -6.46
CA TYR A 48 28.07 -17.73 -6.37
C TYR A 48 27.97 -18.31 -4.95
N HIS A 49 27.81 -19.63 -4.89
CA HIS A 49 27.91 -20.43 -3.67
C HIS A 49 28.94 -21.52 -3.86
N CYS A 50 30.12 -21.37 -3.24
CA CYS A 50 31.21 -22.33 -3.38
C CYS A 50 31.39 -23.11 -2.08
N GLY A 51 31.30 -24.45 -2.16
CA GLY A 51 31.70 -25.34 -1.06
C GLY A 51 30.93 -25.21 0.26
N GLY A 52 29.70 -24.69 0.24
CA GLY A 52 28.90 -24.43 1.45
C GLY A 52 29.21 -23.12 2.16
N HIS A 53 30.04 -22.25 1.59
CA HIS A 53 30.31 -20.90 2.09
C HIS A 53 29.19 -19.91 1.75
N PRO A 54 29.07 -18.77 2.48
CA PRO A 54 28.11 -17.73 2.18
C PRO A 54 28.20 -17.22 0.72
N ALA A 55 27.09 -16.69 0.23
CA ALA A 55 27.00 -16.07 -1.09
C ALA A 55 28.12 -15.03 -1.30
N HIS A 56 28.72 -14.98 -2.49
CA HIS A 56 29.78 -14.02 -2.82
C HIS A 56 29.90 -13.78 -4.34
N LEU A 57 30.65 -12.76 -4.74
CA LEU A 57 30.94 -12.43 -6.14
C LEU A 57 32.32 -12.93 -6.58
N HIS A 58 32.46 -13.35 -7.83
CA HIS A 58 33.74 -13.79 -8.44
C HIS A 58 34.35 -12.70 -9.32
N THR A 59 34.53 -11.49 -8.80
CA THR A 59 35.12 -10.40 -9.59
C THR A 59 36.58 -10.70 -9.99
N ASN A 60 37.30 -11.52 -9.20
CA ASN A 60 38.67 -12.00 -9.47
C ASN A 60 38.85 -13.49 -9.13
N GLY A 61 37.84 -14.32 -9.40
CA GLY A 61 37.82 -15.74 -9.01
C GLY A 61 37.19 -15.98 -7.63
N CYS A 62 37.19 -17.24 -7.17
CA CYS A 62 36.54 -17.62 -5.93
C CYS A 62 37.40 -17.24 -4.71
N PRO A 63 36.90 -16.40 -3.79
CA PRO A 63 37.60 -16.01 -2.57
C PRO A 63 37.86 -17.16 -1.58
N TYR A 64 37.30 -18.35 -1.85
CA TYR A 64 37.43 -19.54 -1.01
C TYR A 64 38.22 -20.69 -1.67
N GLN A 65 38.80 -20.49 -2.86
CA GLN A 65 39.68 -21.49 -3.48
C GLN A 65 41.15 -21.14 -3.24
N GLY A 66 41.84 -21.98 -2.47
CA GLY A 66 43.28 -21.93 -2.30
C GLY A 66 44.01 -22.75 -3.38
N GLY A 67 44.99 -22.12 -4.03
CA GLY A 67 46.10 -22.77 -4.75
C GLY A 67 45.89 -23.06 -6.24
N GLY A 68 46.60 -22.32 -7.11
CA GLY A 68 46.69 -22.65 -8.53
C GLY A 68 47.39 -21.59 -9.38
N SER A 69 48.73 -21.63 -9.36
CA SER A 69 49.71 -21.24 -10.38
C SER A 69 49.42 -20.08 -11.36
N ASN A 70 50.32 -19.10 -11.40
CA ASN A 70 51.18 -18.93 -12.57
C ASN A 70 52.43 -18.08 -12.28
N SER A 71 53.54 -18.60 -12.81
CA SER A 71 54.93 -18.16 -12.72
C SER A 71 55.20 -16.85 -13.45
N SER A 72 56.16 -16.05 -12.96
CA SER A 72 57.33 -15.55 -13.74
C SER A 72 58.31 -14.78 -12.84
N ASP A 73 59.48 -15.39 -12.66
CA ASP A 73 60.85 -14.86 -12.74
C ASP A 73 61.28 -13.57 -12.00
N GLU A 74 62.12 -13.78 -10.98
CA GLU A 74 63.53 -13.30 -10.86
C GLU A 74 64.01 -12.27 -11.90
N SER A 75 64.88 -11.30 -11.65
CA SER A 75 65.64 -10.80 -10.51
C SER A 75 66.49 -9.64 -11.03
N SER A 76 66.85 -8.68 -10.18
CA SER A 76 67.91 -7.71 -10.47
C SER A 76 69.15 -8.01 -9.63
N ALA A 77 70.28 -8.05 -10.32
CA ALA A 77 71.60 -8.46 -9.86
C ALA A 77 72.33 -7.37 -9.04
N THR A 78 72.99 -7.84 -7.97
CA THR A 78 74.41 -7.63 -7.60
C THR A 78 74.98 -6.23 -7.41
N SER A 79 75.54 -5.97 -6.21
CA SER A 79 76.99 -5.72 -5.92
C SER A 79 77.13 -4.97 -4.57
N GLN A 80 77.67 -5.64 -3.54
CA GLN A 80 79.07 -5.62 -3.07
C GLN A 80 79.49 -4.34 -2.32
N GLY A 81 80.05 -4.52 -1.12
CA GLY A 81 80.97 -3.55 -0.53
C GLY A 81 80.98 -3.50 0.99
N SER A 82 81.51 -4.53 1.65
CA SER A 82 81.76 -4.57 3.09
C SER A 82 82.88 -3.61 3.52
N GLY A 83 82.66 -2.90 4.63
CA GLY A 83 83.68 -2.21 5.42
C GLY A 83 83.36 -2.35 6.90
N SER A 84 84.22 -3.07 7.62
CA SER A 84 84.03 -3.54 9.01
C SER A 84 84.52 -2.53 10.05
N SER A 85 83.71 -2.22 11.07
CA SER A 85 84.19 -2.09 12.46
C SER A 85 83.07 -2.05 13.49
N ASN A 86 83.25 -2.93 14.48
CA ASN A 86 82.63 -3.04 15.79
C ASN A 86 81.81 -1.84 16.30
N THR A 87 80.51 -2.06 16.45
CA THR A 87 79.74 -1.55 17.60
C THR A 87 78.65 -2.55 17.90
N GLN A 88 78.48 -2.87 19.17
CA GLN A 88 77.44 -3.76 19.68
C GLN A 88 76.06 -3.15 19.33
N THR A 89 75.47 -3.56 18.22
CA THR A 89 74.17 -3.05 17.76
C THR A 89 73.05 -3.87 18.39
N GLN A 90 72.26 -3.21 19.24
CA GLN A 90 70.84 -3.54 19.34
C GLN A 90 70.28 -3.59 17.91
N PRO A 91 69.41 -4.55 17.54
CA PRO A 91 68.90 -4.61 16.18
C PRO A 91 68.13 -3.31 15.89
N THR A 92 68.68 -2.45 15.03
CA THR A 92 68.09 -1.19 14.56
C THR A 92 66.98 -1.43 13.51
N GLY A 93 66.35 -2.60 13.54
CA GLY A 93 65.19 -2.93 12.72
C GLY A 93 63.88 -2.69 13.47
N PRO A 94 62.77 -2.41 12.77
CA PRO A 94 61.45 -2.35 13.41
C PRO A 94 61.15 -3.68 14.09
N SER A 95 60.56 -3.66 15.29
CA SER A 95 60.12 -4.88 15.96
C SER A 95 58.91 -5.48 15.25
N LYS A 96 58.72 -6.80 15.39
CA LYS A 96 57.55 -7.51 14.86
C LYS A 96 56.24 -6.85 15.32
N GLU A 97 56.16 -6.52 16.61
CA GLU A 97 54.99 -5.90 17.23
C GLU A 97 54.66 -4.53 16.60
N SER A 98 55.68 -3.72 16.34
CA SER A 98 55.50 -2.39 15.71
C SER A 98 54.96 -2.50 14.29
N ILE A 99 55.37 -3.53 13.54
CA ILE A 99 54.88 -3.79 12.19
C ILE A 99 53.44 -4.33 12.19
N GLU A 100 53.09 -5.22 13.12
CA GLU A 100 51.71 -5.69 13.31
C GLU A 100 50.76 -4.54 13.71
N GLU A 101 51.21 -3.63 14.58
CA GLU A 101 50.43 -2.44 14.98
C GLU A 101 50.19 -1.51 13.79
N LYS A 102 51.23 -1.25 12.98
CA LYS A 102 51.09 -0.45 11.75
C LYS A 102 50.10 -1.08 10.77
N GLY A 103 50.16 -2.40 10.58
CA GLY A 103 49.20 -3.16 9.77
C GLY A 103 47.78 -2.99 10.29
N THR A 104 47.58 -3.15 11.60
CA THR A 104 46.28 -2.99 12.26
C THR A 104 45.70 -1.59 12.04
N ASN A 105 46.48 -0.54 12.30
CA ASN A 105 46.01 0.85 12.17
C ASN A 105 45.66 1.21 10.72
N ASN A 106 46.51 0.84 9.77
CA ASN A 106 46.28 1.09 8.35
C ASN A 106 45.06 0.31 7.85
N GLY A 107 44.99 -0.99 8.19
CA GLY A 107 43.88 -1.85 7.81
C GLY A 107 42.56 -1.31 8.33
N TYR A 108 42.49 -0.98 9.63
CA TYR A 108 41.29 -0.41 10.23
C TYR A 108 40.85 0.88 9.55
N ASN A 109 41.76 1.82 9.31
CA ASN A 109 41.45 3.09 8.66
C ASN A 109 40.93 2.87 7.23
N ASP A 110 41.62 2.08 6.42
CA ASP A 110 41.19 1.76 5.06
C ASP A 110 39.82 1.07 5.05
N GLY A 111 39.60 0.13 5.97
CA GLY A 111 38.31 -0.55 6.12
C GLY A 111 37.19 0.39 6.52
N TYR A 112 37.46 1.33 7.44
CA TYR A 112 36.49 2.33 7.89
C TYR A 112 36.13 3.34 6.79
N GLN A 113 37.12 3.75 6.00
CA GLN A 113 36.94 4.66 4.85
C GLN A 113 36.39 3.94 3.61
N LEU A 114 36.21 2.62 3.66
CA LEU A 114 35.81 1.79 2.51
C LEU A 114 36.76 1.92 1.31
N ASN A 115 38.04 2.20 1.57
CA ASN A 115 39.07 2.24 0.53
C ASN A 115 39.25 0.84 -0.06
N THR A 116 39.63 0.77 -1.34
CA THR A 116 39.99 -0.52 -1.94
C THR A 116 41.17 -1.11 -1.18
N LYS A 117 41.07 -2.41 -0.81
CA LYS A 117 42.10 -3.12 -0.06
C LYS A 117 43.46 -2.98 -0.75
N ASN A 118 44.36 -2.15 -0.21
CA ASN A 118 45.71 -2.03 -0.74
C ASN A 118 46.59 -3.09 -0.09
N GLU A 119 46.42 -4.32 -0.56
CA GLU A 119 47.09 -5.50 -0.03
C GLU A 119 48.63 -5.42 -0.13
N TYR A 120 49.20 -4.52 -0.95
CA TYR A 120 50.64 -4.48 -1.26
C TYR A 120 51.38 -3.23 -0.76
N GLY A 121 50.81 -2.48 0.19
CA GLY A 121 51.35 -1.18 0.61
C GLY A 121 52.63 -1.21 1.47
N TYR A 122 53.03 -2.36 2.03
CA TYR A 122 54.22 -2.48 2.87
C TYR A 122 55.16 -3.56 2.33
N THR A 123 56.42 -3.19 2.09
CA THR A 123 57.51 -4.09 1.73
C THR A 123 58.63 -3.93 2.76
N GLY A 124 59.04 -5.03 3.41
CA GLY A 124 60.04 -4.99 4.48
C GLY A 124 60.04 -6.22 5.38
N SER A 125 60.84 -6.19 6.45
CA SER A 125 60.81 -7.24 7.48
C SER A 125 59.41 -7.36 8.09
N TYR A 126 58.98 -8.59 8.38
CA TYR A 126 57.67 -8.94 8.93
C TYR A 126 56.47 -8.59 8.02
N GLU A 127 56.65 -8.64 6.70
CA GLU A 127 55.58 -8.36 5.72
C GLU A 127 54.36 -9.28 5.87
N SER A 128 54.57 -10.57 6.17
CA SER A 128 53.47 -11.53 6.36
C SER A 128 52.60 -11.12 7.56
N GLU A 129 53.22 -10.71 8.65
CA GLU A 129 52.54 -10.29 9.87
C GLU A 129 51.83 -8.95 9.70
N TYR A 130 52.44 -8.01 8.98
CA TYR A 130 51.74 -6.79 8.55
C TYR A 130 50.47 -7.13 7.77
N ARG A 131 50.57 -8.00 6.76
CA ARG A 131 49.43 -8.38 5.89
C ARG A 131 48.31 -9.05 6.68
N GLN A 132 48.66 -9.96 7.59
CA GLN A 132 47.67 -10.61 8.45
C GLN A 132 46.94 -9.58 9.33
N ALA A 133 47.69 -8.75 10.06
CA ALA A 133 47.13 -7.74 10.95
C ALA A 133 46.27 -6.71 10.18
N TYR A 134 46.73 -6.27 9.02
CA TYR A 134 45.99 -5.38 8.12
C TYR A 134 44.67 -5.98 7.67
N ASN A 135 44.67 -7.22 7.19
CA ASN A 135 43.47 -7.87 6.66
C ASN A 135 42.40 -8.05 7.74
N GLU A 136 42.80 -8.46 8.94
CA GLU A 136 41.88 -8.60 10.08
C GLU A 136 41.31 -7.25 10.52
N ALA A 137 42.15 -6.22 10.61
CA ALA A 137 41.73 -4.88 11.02
C ALA A 137 40.85 -4.19 9.98
N TYR A 138 41.10 -4.42 8.69
CA TYR A 138 40.26 -3.93 7.60
C TYR A 138 38.81 -4.42 7.72
N GLN A 139 38.61 -5.70 8.02
CA GLN A 139 37.25 -6.21 8.24
C GLN A 139 36.60 -5.56 9.48
N LYS A 140 37.35 -5.31 10.54
CA LYS A 140 36.84 -4.61 11.74
C LYS A 140 36.44 -3.16 11.42
N GLY A 141 37.26 -2.43 10.67
CA GLY A 141 36.94 -1.07 10.21
C GLY A 141 35.67 -1.05 9.35
N LYS A 142 35.58 -1.98 8.39
CA LYS A 142 34.40 -2.13 7.53
C LYS A 142 33.12 -2.45 8.32
N LEU A 143 33.20 -3.37 9.29
CA LEU A 143 32.05 -3.69 10.15
C LEU A 143 31.61 -2.49 11.00
N LYS A 144 32.56 -1.68 11.47
CA LYS A 144 32.26 -0.47 12.23
C LYS A 144 31.50 0.55 11.39
N ILE A 145 31.96 0.87 10.18
CA ILE A 145 31.29 1.84 9.31
C ILE A 145 29.91 1.34 8.85
N GLU A 146 29.74 0.05 8.57
CA GLU A 146 28.42 -0.51 8.22
C GLU A 146 27.43 -0.47 9.39
N LYS A 147 27.90 -0.71 10.61
CA LYS A 147 27.07 -0.54 11.82
C LYS A 147 26.63 0.91 11.98
N GLU A 148 27.55 1.87 11.85
CA GLU A 148 27.24 3.30 11.95
C GLU A 148 26.26 3.75 10.87
N LYS A 149 26.41 3.30 9.61
CA LYS A 149 25.45 3.55 8.53
C LYS A 149 24.05 3.03 8.87
N SER A 150 23.96 1.81 9.42
CA SER A 150 22.68 1.21 9.82
C SER A 150 21.99 2.01 10.92
N GLU A 151 22.74 2.39 11.96
CA GLU A 151 22.24 3.23 13.06
C GLU A 151 21.80 4.61 12.56
N ALA A 152 22.60 5.22 11.68
CA ALA A 152 22.31 6.52 11.06
C ALA A 152 21.06 6.47 10.18
N SER A 153 20.88 5.41 9.39
CA SER A 153 19.66 5.18 8.62
C SER A 153 18.42 5.03 9.50
N GLN A 154 18.52 4.29 10.61
CA GLN A 154 17.40 4.13 11.54
C GLN A 154 17.03 5.46 12.20
N LYS A 155 18.02 6.21 12.68
CA LYS A 155 17.82 7.56 13.25
C LYS A 155 17.20 8.49 12.20
N GLY A 156 17.80 8.58 11.02
CA GLY A 156 17.34 9.43 9.92
C GLY A 156 15.89 9.16 9.57
N TYR A 157 15.51 7.89 9.39
CA TYR A 157 14.11 7.55 9.09
C TYR A 157 13.14 7.99 10.20
N LYS A 158 13.49 7.77 11.47
CA LYS A 158 12.66 8.23 12.60
C LYS A 158 12.52 9.75 12.62
N ASP A 159 13.65 10.45 12.55
CA ASP A 159 13.74 11.90 12.54
C ASP A 159 12.95 12.51 11.37
N GLY A 160 13.01 11.87 10.20
CA GLY A 160 12.21 12.22 9.03
C GLY A 160 10.72 12.15 9.28
N LYS A 161 10.24 11.08 9.94
CA LYS A 161 8.82 10.92 10.30
C LYS A 161 8.32 11.94 11.31
N GLU A 162 9.23 12.54 12.07
CA GLU A 162 8.95 13.61 13.03
C GLU A 162 9.22 15.01 12.43
N ASN A 163 9.69 15.08 11.17
CA ASN A 163 10.16 16.30 10.51
C ASN A 163 11.18 17.08 11.36
N ASN A 164 12.05 16.36 12.07
CA ASN A 164 13.03 16.91 12.97
C ASN A 164 14.43 16.53 12.51
N HIS A 165 15.07 17.41 11.76
CA HIS A 165 16.39 17.14 11.20
C HIS A 165 17.49 17.37 12.25
N ASP A 166 18.07 16.29 12.79
CA ASP A 166 19.10 16.33 13.85
C ASP A 166 20.29 15.42 13.50
N ASN A 167 21.00 15.73 12.41
CA ASN A 167 22.16 14.95 11.99
C ASN A 167 23.41 15.31 12.81
N THR A 168 23.97 14.35 13.54
CA THR A 168 25.21 14.51 14.32
C THR A 168 26.40 13.77 13.72
N TYR A 169 26.21 13.06 12.60
CA TYR A 169 27.26 12.28 11.96
C TYR A 169 28.16 13.18 11.11
N THR A 170 29.45 12.87 11.05
CA THR A 170 30.43 13.64 10.26
C THR A 170 31.05 12.81 9.13
N GLN A 171 31.04 11.48 9.23
CA GLN A 171 31.56 10.63 8.17
C GLN A 171 30.59 10.66 6.97
N GLU A 172 31.07 11.03 5.80
CA GLU A 172 30.30 11.25 4.58
C GLU A 172 29.34 10.10 4.23
N THR A 173 29.81 8.85 4.30
CA THR A 173 28.99 7.67 3.95
C THR A 173 27.88 7.41 4.98
N VAL A 174 28.10 7.79 6.24
CA VAL A 174 27.12 7.67 7.33
C VAL A 174 26.11 8.81 7.24
N VAL A 175 26.57 10.03 6.96
CA VAL A 175 25.72 11.20 6.69
C VAL A 175 24.76 10.88 5.54
N LYS A 176 25.28 10.37 4.42
CA LYS A 176 24.43 10.00 3.27
C LYS A 176 23.36 8.96 3.65
N ALA A 177 23.73 7.94 4.43
CA ALA A 177 22.79 6.93 4.90
C ALA A 177 21.69 7.50 5.81
N TYR A 178 22.01 8.53 6.61
CA TYR A 178 21.05 9.30 7.39
C TYR A 178 20.13 10.12 6.48
N GLU A 179 20.68 10.95 5.59
CA GLU A 179 19.92 11.87 4.73
C GLU A 179 18.91 11.16 3.82
N GLU A 180 19.32 10.06 3.20
CA GLU A 180 18.44 9.25 2.35
C GLU A 180 17.28 8.65 3.15
N SER A 181 17.55 8.23 4.39
CA SER A 181 16.53 7.67 5.27
C SER A 181 15.62 8.74 5.87
N TYR A 182 16.17 9.90 6.20
CA TYR A 182 15.42 11.09 6.62
C TYR A 182 14.43 11.53 5.55
N SER A 183 14.89 11.63 4.31
CA SER A 183 14.03 12.02 3.18
C SER A 183 12.84 11.06 3.03
N ARG A 184 13.09 9.74 3.11
CA ARG A 184 12.01 8.72 3.08
C ARG A 184 11.03 8.85 4.24
N GLY A 185 11.53 9.06 5.46
CA GLY A 185 10.66 9.29 6.63
C GLY A 185 9.84 10.58 6.50
N ASN A 186 10.44 11.63 5.92
CA ASN A 186 9.80 12.92 5.73
C ASN A 186 8.69 12.88 4.68
N GLU A 187 8.83 12.07 3.63
CA GLU A 187 7.74 11.80 2.68
C GLU A 187 6.52 11.21 3.38
N GLU A 188 6.71 10.25 4.29
CA GLU A 188 5.61 9.70 5.10
C GLU A 188 4.98 10.75 6.02
N PHE A 189 5.80 11.60 6.66
CA PHE A 189 5.29 12.72 7.45
C PHE A 189 4.41 13.64 6.61
N LYS A 190 4.88 14.04 5.42
CA LYS A 190 4.15 14.92 4.50
C LYS A 190 2.83 14.30 4.06
N GLU A 191 2.82 13.02 3.72
CA GLU A 191 1.60 12.32 3.32
C GLU A 191 0.59 12.21 4.46
N ASN A 192 1.05 11.95 5.70
CA ASN A 192 0.17 11.90 6.86
C ASN A 192 -0.40 13.29 7.19
N LYS A 193 0.42 14.34 7.13
CA LYS A 193 -0.04 15.72 7.31
C LYS A 193 -1.04 16.13 6.24
N LYS A 194 -0.81 15.76 4.98
CA LYS A 194 -1.76 15.99 3.89
C LYS A 194 -3.13 15.36 4.21
N LYS A 195 -3.18 14.09 4.64
CA LYS A 195 -4.43 13.41 5.04
C LYS A 195 -5.15 14.06 6.21
N GLU A 196 -4.40 14.60 7.18
CA GLU A 196 -4.95 15.35 8.30
C GLU A 196 -5.67 16.61 7.79
N TYR A 197 -5.07 17.34 6.85
CA TYR A 197 -5.67 18.53 6.24
C TYR A 197 -6.87 18.20 5.35
N GLU A 198 -6.82 17.09 4.58
CA GLU A 198 -7.98 16.60 3.83
C GLU A 198 -9.17 16.30 4.78
N SER A 199 -8.89 15.59 5.87
CA SER A 199 -9.90 15.26 6.90
C SER A 199 -10.47 16.52 7.57
N LEU A 200 -9.62 17.52 7.81
CA LEU A 200 -10.04 18.80 8.35
C LEU A 200 -10.97 19.56 7.37
N GLY A 201 -10.66 19.53 6.07
CA GLY A 201 -11.47 20.16 5.02
C GLY A 201 -12.87 19.54 4.93
N ILE A 202 -12.94 18.21 4.92
CA ILE A 202 -14.21 17.46 4.94
C ILE A 202 -15.02 17.83 6.18
N LYS A 203 -14.40 17.78 7.37
CA LYS A 203 -15.09 18.04 8.64
C LYS A 203 -15.65 19.45 8.70
N ASP A 204 -14.86 20.47 8.32
CA ASP A 204 -15.34 21.85 8.34
C ASP A 204 -16.53 22.05 7.38
N CYS A 205 -16.48 21.43 6.20
CA CYS A 205 -17.59 21.47 5.24
C CYS A 205 -18.86 20.86 5.83
N GLU A 206 -18.77 19.67 6.42
CA GLU A 206 -19.91 18.97 7.03
C GLU A 206 -20.51 19.73 8.22
N GLU A 207 -19.66 20.44 8.97
CA GLU A 207 -20.07 21.32 10.08
C GLU A 207 -20.57 22.70 9.60
N ASN A 208 -20.69 22.92 8.27
CA ASN A 208 -21.08 24.19 7.64
C ASN A 208 -20.20 25.39 8.05
N LYS A 209 -18.92 25.14 8.34
CA LYS A 209 -17.95 26.19 8.66
C LYS A 209 -17.41 26.80 7.38
N LYS A 210 -17.07 28.09 7.42
CA LYS A 210 -16.35 28.72 6.32
C LYS A 210 -14.95 28.11 6.17
N MET A 211 -14.48 28.04 4.94
CA MET A 211 -13.13 27.61 4.61
C MET A 211 -12.09 28.41 5.43
N ARG A 212 -11.13 27.71 6.02
CA ARG A 212 -10.08 28.30 6.85
C ARG A 212 -9.11 29.16 6.05
N THR A 213 -8.56 30.15 6.73
CA THR A 213 -7.34 30.85 6.34
C THR A 213 -6.16 30.24 7.11
N PHE A 214 -5.05 29.98 6.42
CA PHE A 214 -3.84 29.41 7.02
C PHE A 214 -2.73 30.47 7.09
N GLU A 215 -1.83 30.30 8.04
CA GLU A 215 -0.60 31.10 8.16
C GLU A 215 0.34 30.83 6.98
N ASP A 216 1.19 31.82 6.62
CA ASP A 216 2.11 31.74 5.48
C ASP A 216 3.22 30.68 5.66
N ASN A 217 3.44 30.20 6.89
CA ASN A 217 4.42 29.17 7.21
C ASN A 217 3.92 27.75 6.92
N VAL A 218 2.64 27.57 6.59
CA VAL A 218 2.05 26.27 6.27
C VAL A 218 2.36 25.93 4.82
N ASP A 219 2.90 24.73 4.60
CA ASP A 219 3.20 24.23 3.25
C ASP A 219 1.94 24.25 2.37
N SER A 220 2.06 24.83 1.17
CA SER A 220 0.97 24.96 0.21
C SER A 220 0.36 23.61 -0.15
N LEU A 221 1.14 22.52 -0.12
CA LEU A 221 0.66 21.16 -0.34
C LEU A 221 -0.50 20.80 0.60
N TYR A 222 -0.42 21.19 1.87
CA TYR A 222 -1.44 20.88 2.86
C TYR A 222 -2.65 21.79 2.73
N ILE A 223 -2.41 23.07 2.45
CA ILE A 223 -3.47 24.06 2.19
C ILE A 223 -4.31 23.62 0.99
N ASP A 224 -3.68 23.21 -0.11
CA ASP A 224 -4.36 22.77 -1.33
C ASP A 224 -5.15 21.49 -1.09
N ALA A 225 -4.59 20.54 -0.33
CA ALA A 225 -5.27 19.32 0.04
C ALA A 225 -6.54 19.60 0.88
N TYR A 226 -6.46 20.51 1.84
CA TYR A 226 -7.62 20.98 2.61
C TYR A 226 -8.68 21.62 1.71
N LYS A 227 -8.29 22.59 0.87
CA LYS A 227 -9.23 23.33 0.01
C LYS A 227 -9.97 22.40 -0.95
N LYS A 228 -9.23 21.51 -1.60
CA LYS A 228 -9.78 20.51 -2.51
C LYS A 228 -10.76 19.59 -1.80
N ALA A 229 -10.38 19.05 -0.63
CA ALA A 229 -11.25 18.16 0.13
C ALA A 229 -12.54 18.85 0.60
N TYR A 230 -12.45 20.11 1.03
CA TYR A 230 -13.61 20.93 1.38
C TYR A 230 -14.55 21.12 0.17
N GLU A 231 -14.01 21.53 -0.98
CA GLU A 231 -14.80 21.78 -2.19
C GLU A 231 -15.45 20.51 -2.73
N ASP A 232 -14.69 19.42 -2.82
CA ASP A 232 -15.20 18.11 -3.26
C ASP A 232 -16.36 17.65 -2.36
N ARG A 233 -16.20 17.76 -1.03
CA ARG A 233 -17.26 17.41 -0.08
C ARG A 233 -18.48 18.30 -0.21
N HIS A 234 -18.29 19.61 -0.39
CA HIS A 234 -19.40 20.54 -0.59
C HIS A 234 -20.21 20.19 -1.85
N ILE A 235 -19.53 19.81 -2.94
CA ILE A 235 -20.18 19.38 -4.19
C ILE A 235 -20.97 18.10 -3.96
N GLU A 236 -20.41 17.14 -3.23
CA GLU A 236 -21.07 15.87 -2.90
C GLU A 236 -22.35 16.10 -2.09
N LEU A 237 -22.29 16.89 -1.01
CA LEU A 237 -23.45 17.23 -0.19
C LEU A 237 -24.54 17.96 -1.00
N LYS A 238 -24.14 18.86 -1.91
CA LYS A 238 -25.08 19.53 -2.81
C LYS A 238 -25.71 18.55 -3.79
N ASN A 239 -24.95 17.62 -4.35
CA ASN A 239 -25.51 16.57 -5.20
C ASN A 239 -26.57 15.74 -4.45
N GLU A 240 -26.31 15.37 -3.19
CA GLU A 240 -27.28 14.66 -2.35
C GLU A 240 -28.54 15.51 -2.09
N GLU A 241 -28.38 16.80 -1.77
CA GLU A 241 -29.49 17.74 -1.56
C GLU A 241 -30.36 17.86 -2.81
N PHE A 242 -29.74 18.07 -3.97
CA PHE A 242 -30.46 18.19 -5.25
C PHE A 242 -31.12 16.88 -5.66
N LYS A 243 -30.51 15.73 -5.36
CA LYS A 243 -31.12 14.43 -5.56
C LYS A 243 -32.36 14.23 -4.68
N ALA A 244 -32.28 14.60 -3.40
CA ALA A 244 -33.44 14.56 -2.51
C ALA A 244 -34.55 15.50 -2.96
N LYS A 245 -34.20 16.72 -3.40
CA LYS A 245 -35.14 17.69 -3.97
C LYS A 245 -35.81 17.16 -5.24
N GLY A 246 -35.03 16.58 -6.13
CA GLY A 246 -35.53 15.89 -7.32
C GLY A 246 -36.55 14.81 -6.94
N TYR A 247 -36.21 13.96 -5.97
CA TYR A 247 -37.11 12.91 -5.48
C TYR A 247 -38.44 13.47 -4.97
N THR A 248 -38.43 14.53 -4.16
CA THR A 248 -39.66 15.18 -3.67
C THR A 248 -40.48 15.78 -4.82
N ASP A 249 -39.82 16.44 -5.77
CA ASP A 249 -40.45 17.05 -6.95
C ASP A 249 -41.04 15.98 -7.89
N GLY A 250 -40.40 14.81 -7.97
CA GLY A 250 -40.87 13.63 -8.70
C GLY A 250 -42.13 13.01 -8.10
N ILE A 251 -42.21 12.93 -6.77
CA ILE A 251 -43.41 12.44 -6.06
C ILE A 251 -44.64 13.29 -6.41
N ILE A 252 -44.49 14.61 -6.46
CA ILE A 252 -45.59 15.53 -6.81
C ILE A 252 -45.69 15.79 -8.32
N ASN A 253 -44.85 15.14 -9.14
CA ASN A 253 -44.77 15.30 -10.59
C ASN A 253 -44.64 16.77 -11.04
N LYS A 254 -43.79 17.54 -10.34
CA LYS A 254 -43.58 18.97 -10.59
C LYS A 254 -42.10 19.26 -10.82
N PRO A 255 -41.60 19.19 -12.07
CA PRO A 255 -40.19 19.35 -12.35
C PRO A 255 -39.74 20.80 -12.19
N ASN A 256 -38.59 21.00 -11.54
CA ASN A 256 -37.88 22.27 -11.48
C ASN A 256 -36.89 22.41 -12.65
N LYS A 257 -37.05 23.47 -13.44
CA LYS A 257 -36.19 23.78 -14.60
C LYS A 257 -34.99 24.67 -14.25
N ASN A 258 -35.00 25.30 -13.07
CA ASN A 258 -34.00 26.24 -12.61
C ASN A 258 -33.03 25.54 -11.65
N ILE A 259 -32.33 24.54 -12.16
CA ILE A 259 -31.29 23.81 -11.44
C ILE A 259 -29.96 24.17 -12.08
N ASP A 260 -28.97 24.48 -11.24
CA ASP A 260 -27.60 24.70 -11.69
C ASP A 260 -27.10 23.47 -12.47
N GLU A 261 -26.44 23.71 -13.60
CA GLU A 261 -25.94 22.66 -14.49
C GLU A 261 -25.09 21.63 -13.74
N LYS A 262 -24.32 22.07 -12.74
CA LYS A 262 -23.47 21.20 -11.92
C LYS A 262 -24.25 20.14 -11.14
N PHE A 263 -25.49 20.41 -10.76
CA PHE A 263 -26.32 19.53 -9.92
C PHE A 263 -27.51 18.94 -10.67
N LYS A 264 -27.66 19.29 -11.96
CA LYS A 264 -28.79 18.89 -12.80
C LYS A 264 -28.95 17.38 -12.88
N ASN A 265 -27.85 16.64 -13.08
CA ASN A 265 -27.89 15.18 -13.18
C ASN A 265 -28.40 14.53 -11.89
N SER A 266 -27.91 14.96 -10.73
CA SER A 266 -28.35 14.45 -9.43
C SER A 266 -29.83 14.74 -9.19
N TYR A 267 -30.29 15.94 -9.55
CA TYR A 267 -31.71 16.30 -9.50
C TYR A 267 -32.56 15.41 -10.41
N GLU A 268 -32.17 15.21 -11.67
CA GLU A 268 -32.92 14.40 -12.64
C GLU A 268 -33.00 12.94 -12.20
N GLU A 269 -31.93 12.38 -11.64
CA GLU A 269 -31.91 11.03 -11.07
C GLU A 269 -32.93 10.91 -9.93
N GLY A 270 -32.93 11.87 -9.01
CA GLY A 270 -33.91 11.95 -7.92
C GLY A 270 -35.34 12.02 -8.45
N TYR A 271 -35.60 12.93 -9.40
CA TYR A 271 -36.91 13.15 -10.00
C TYR A 271 -37.47 11.89 -10.64
N LYS A 272 -36.65 11.19 -11.43
CA LYS A 272 -37.03 9.93 -12.04
C LYS A 272 -37.46 8.91 -10.98
N LYS A 273 -36.65 8.75 -9.92
CA LYS A 273 -36.96 7.80 -8.85
C LYS A 273 -38.23 8.18 -8.07
N GLY A 274 -38.44 9.47 -7.79
CA GLY A 274 -39.66 9.94 -7.14
C GLY A 274 -40.93 9.66 -7.96
N ASN A 275 -40.84 9.81 -9.28
CA ASN A 275 -41.95 9.53 -10.19
C ASN A 275 -42.24 8.01 -10.29
N GLU A 276 -41.21 7.18 -10.33
CA GLU A 276 -41.36 5.72 -10.26
C GLU A 276 -42.09 5.30 -8.98
N ASP A 277 -41.61 5.73 -7.82
CA ASP A 277 -42.22 5.45 -6.52
C ASP A 277 -43.67 5.96 -6.41
N ARG A 278 -43.96 7.14 -7.00
CA ARG A 278 -45.32 7.68 -7.10
C ARG A 278 -46.24 6.73 -7.86
N ASN A 279 -45.82 6.26 -9.03
CA ASN A 279 -46.67 5.41 -9.87
C ASN A 279 -46.92 4.05 -9.20
N GLU A 280 -45.90 3.48 -8.55
CA GLU A 280 -46.06 2.26 -7.74
C GLU A 280 -47.07 2.45 -6.60
N MET A 281 -47.03 3.60 -5.91
CA MET A 281 -47.98 3.90 -4.82
C MET A 281 -49.41 4.05 -5.34
N LEU A 282 -49.62 4.75 -6.47
CA LEU A 282 -50.94 4.90 -7.08
C LEU A 282 -51.52 3.57 -7.57
N GLU A 283 -50.69 2.71 -8.16
CA GLU A 283 -51.09 1.36 -8.57
C GLU A 283 -51.43 0.48 -7.35
N SER A 284 -50.60 0.54 -6.29
CA SER A 284 -50.87 -0.18 -5.04
C SER A 284 -52.18 0.25 -4.40
N ALA A 285 -52.45 1.56 -4.35
CA ALA A 285 -53.69 2.11 -3.80
C ALA A 285 -54.91 1.61 -4.58
N TYR A 286 -54.86 1.61 -5.92
CA TYR A 286 -55.91 1.03 -6.76
C TYR A 286 -56.15 -0.44 -6.42
N ASN A 287 -55.09 -1.25 -6.34
CA ASN A 287 -55.19 -2.68 -6.05
C ASN A 287 -55.76 -2.96 -4.66
N GLN A 288 -55.30 -2.24 -3.61
CA GLN A 288 -55.86 -2.33 -2.27
C GLN A 288 -57.36 -2.00 -2.27
N GLY A 289 -57.77 -0.99 -3.04
CA GLY A 289 -59.18 -0.65 -3.22
C GLY A 289 -59.97 -1.76 -3.91
N TYR A 290 -59.41 -2.35 -4.96
CA TYR A 290 -60.04 -3.45 -5.70
C TYR A 290 -60.22 -4.70 -4.83
N GLU A 291 -59.21 -5.04 -4.04
CA GLU A 291 -59.19 -6.21 -3.15
C GLU A 291 -59.99 -6.00 -1.86
N GLY A 292 -60.30 -4.74 -1.52
CA GLY A 292 -61.03 -4.39 -0.30
C GLY A 292 -60.14 -4.31 0.95
N GLU A 293 -58.83 -4.12 0.76
CA GLU A 293 -57.86 -3.96 1.84
C GLU A 293 -57.90 -2.55 2.44
N THR A 294 -57.26 -2.37 3.60
CA THR A 294 -57.11 -1.05 4.24
C THR A 294 -56.02 -0.25 3.53
N LEU A 295 -56.35 0.99 3.13
CA LEU A 295 -55.39 1.89 2.50
C LEU A 295 -54.24 2.24 3.46
N LYS A 296 -53.00 2.05 3.01
CA LYS A 296 -51.79 2.44 3.73
C LYS A 296 -51.04 3.51 2.95
N ILE A 297 -50.69 4.62 3.61
CA ILE A 297 -49.96 5.74 2.99
C ILE A 297 -48.73 6.01 3.85
N ASP A 298 -47.56 5.94 3.22
CA ASP A 298 -46.30 6.35 3.86
C ASP A 298 -46.24 7.88 3.95
N LYS A 299 -45.63 8.41 5.01
CA LYS A 299 -45.46 9.84 5.25
C LYS A 299 -44.85 10.57 4.05
N LYS A 300 -43.96 9.93 3.29
CA LYS A 300 -43.33 10.54 2.10
C LYS A 300 -44.33 10.86 0.98
N PHE A 301 -45.50 10.21 0.96
CA PHE A 301 -46.56 10.43 -0.04
C PHE A 301 -47.71 11.30 0.46
N GLU A 302 -47.66 11.84 1.68
CA GLU A 302 -48.69 12.75 2.20
C GLU A 302 -49.01 13.92 1.24
N PRO A 303 -48.04 14.53 0.51
CA PRO A 303 -48.35 15.58 -0.46
C PRO A 303 -49.28 15.19 -1.61
N ILE A 304 -49.40 13.88 -1.92
CA ILE A 304 -50.27 13.35 -3.00
C ILE A 304 -51.39 12.47 -2.45
N LYS A 305 -51.69 12.55 -1.15
CA LYS A 305 -52.68 11.71 -0.47
C LYS A 305 -54.06 11.74 -1.13
N SER A 306 -54.54 12.91 -1.53
CA SER A 306 -55.84 13.04 -2.21
C SER A 306 -55.89 12.26 -3.53
N GLU A 307 -54.79 12.24 -4.27
CA GLU A 307 -54.68 11.47 -5.51
C GLU A 307 -54.64 9.96 -5.23
N ILE A 308 -53.92 9.55 -4.18
CA ILE A 308 -53.87 8.16 -3.71
C ILE A 308 -55.26 7.67 -3.28
N GLU A 309 -55.97 8.44 -2.47
CA GLU A 309 -57.33 8.12 -2.02
C GLU A 309 -58.30 8.04 -3.20
N SER A 310 -58.16 8.93 -4.20
CA SER A 310 -58.93 8.86 -5.44
C SER A 310 -58.69 7.54 -6.17
N LYS A 311 -57.43 7.10 -6.32
CA LYS A 311 -57.09 5.83 -6.97
C LYS A 311 -57.59 4.61 -6.21
N TYR A 312 -57.53 4.64 -4.88
CA TYR A 312 -58.12 3.60 -4.04
C TYR A 312 -59.63 3.49 -4.22
N ASN A 313 -60.34 4.62 -4.26
CA ASN A 313 -61.78 4.66 -4.49
C ASN A 313 -62.15 4.19 -5.91
N GLU A 314 -61.32 4.50 -6.91
CA GLU A 314 -61.45 3.98 -8.27
C GLU A 314 -61.40 2.44 -8.26
N GLY A 315 -60.41 1.84 -7.59
CA GLY A 315 -60.30 0.39 -7.43
C GLY A 315 -61.53 -0.25 -6.76
N LYS A 316 -62.04 0.37 -5.69
CA LYS A 316 -63.29 -0.09 -5.02
C LYS A 316 -64.49 -0.07 -5.95
N LYS A 317 -64.61 0.97 -6.78
CA LYS A 317 -65.70 1.12 -7.75
C LYS A 317 -65.62 0.03 -8.82
N THR A 318 -64.43 -0.22 -9.37
CA THR A 318 -64.20 -1.29 -10.34
C THR A 318 -64.56 -2.66 -9.75
N SER A 319 -64.09 -2.98 -8.54
CA SER A 319 -64.39 -4.26 -7.87
C SER A 319 -65.90 -4.48 -7.65
N LYS A 320 -66.65 -3.43 -7.30
CA LYS A 320 -68.11 -3.50 -7.19
C LYS A 320 -68.76 -3.78 -8.55
N ASN A 321 -68.35 -3.07 -9.60
CA ASN A 321 -68.89 -3.25 -10.94
C ASN A 321 -68.63 -4.67 -11.47
N ASP A 322 -67.42 -5.19 -11.27
CA ASP A 322 -67.06 -6.56 -11.67
C ASP A 322 -67.91 -7.60 -10.93
N LYS A 323 -68.13 -7.42 -9.63
CA LYS A 323 -69.00 -8.30 -8.83
C LYS A 323 -70.46 -8.25 -9.28
N VAL A 324 -70.98 -7.07 -9.60
CA VAL A 324 -72.36 -6.91 -10.11
C VAL A 324 -72.50 -7.52 -11.50
N ALA A 325 -71.53 -7.36 -12.39
CA ALA A 325 -71.53 -8.00 -13.71
C ALA A 325 -71.53 -9.54 -13.59
N VAL A 326 -70.72 -10.11 -12.70
CA VAL A 326 -70.72 -11.55 -12.43
C VAL A 326 -72.04 -12.01 -11.83
N ALA A 327 -72.63 -11.27 -10.88
CA ALA A 327 -73.94 -11.60 -10.31
C ALA A 327 -75.08 -11.47 -11.35
N GLY A 328 -75.03 -10.47 -12.22
CA GLY A 328 -75.98 -10.28 -13.31
C GLY A 328 -75.90 -11.38 -14.38
N ILE A 329 -74.70 -11.91 -14.65
CA ILE A 329 -74.49 -13.10 -15.49
C ILE A 329 -75.09 -14.36 -14.83
N ILE A 330 -75.05 -14.47 -13.50
CA ILE A 330 -75.65 -15.62 -12.78
C ILE A 330 -77.19 -15.52 -12.73
N VAL A 331 -77.77 -14.33 -12.85
CA VAL A 331 -79.23 -14.12 -12.85
C VAL A 331 -79.85 -14.27 -14.25
N VAL A 332 -79.06 -14.22 -15.32
CA VAL A 332 -79.54 -14.42 -16.71
C VAL A 332 -78.91 -15.67 -17.31
N GLY A 333 -79.45 -16.83 -16.92
CA GLY A 333 -79.27 -18.10 -17.64
C GLY A 333 -79.14 -19.32 -16.71
N GLY A 334 -80.11 -20.23 -16.60
CA GLY A 334 -81.11 -20.51 -17.63
C GLY A 334 -80.46 -20.67 -19.01
N ALA A 335 -79.41 -21.50 -19.09
CA ALA A 335 -78.73 -21.93 -20.32
C ALA A 335 -78.06 -20.84 -21.20
N ALA A 336 -76.74 -20.66 -21.03
CA ALA A 336 -75.74 -20.69 -22.11
C ALA A 336 -74.38 -20.26 -21.54
N GLY A 337 -73.37 -21.13 -21.70
CA GLY A 337 -72.06 -20.96 -21.08
C GLY A 337 -71.25 -19.79 -21.65
N PHE A 338 -70.50 -19.13 -20.77
CA PHE A 338 -69.29 -18.41 -21.14
C PHE A 338 -68.15 -18.81 -20.20
N THR A 339 -67.10 -19.34 -20.81
CA THR A 339 -65.86 -19.83 -20.21
C THR A 339 -65.09 -18.67 -19.57
N ILE A 340 -64.89 -18.76 -18.25
CA ILE A 340 -64.03 -17.85 -17.49
C ILE A 340 -62.56 -18.18 -17.80
N TYR A 341 -61.86 -17.28 -18.50
CA TYR A 341 -60.42 -17.38 -18.71
C TYR A 341 -59.69 -17.00 -17.42
N LYS A 342 -59.35 -18.01 -16.61
CA LYS A 342 -58.57 -17.87 -15.39
C LYS A 342 -57.09 -17.65 -15.76
N LYS A 343 -56.61 -16.41 -15.82
CA LYS A 343 -55.17 -16.12 -16.03
C LYS A 343 -54.41 -16.49 -14.76
N LYS A 344 -53.81 -17.68 -14.76
CA LYS A 344 -52.98 -18.26 -13.70
C LYS A 344 -51.72 -17.40 -13.51
N LYS A 345 -51.63 -16.65 -12.40
CA LYS A 345 -50.39 -16.01 -11.96
C LYS A 345 -49.42 -17.12 -11.52
N SER A 346 -48.39 -17.34 -12.32
CA SER A 346 -47.29 -18.26 -12.00
C SER A 346 -46.58 -17.79 -10.73
N LYS A 347 -46.72 -18.56 -9.64
CA LYS A 347 -45.78 -18.52 -8.52
C LYS A 347 -44.48 -19.15 -9.01
N ARG A 348 -43.42 -18.36 -9.10
CA ARG A 348 -42.05 -18.86 -9.24
C ARG A 348 -41.40 -18.77 -7.86
N ASN A 349 -41.34 -19.90 -7.17
CA ASN A 349 -40.40 -20.15 -6.08
C ASN A 349 -39.37 -21.16 -6.59
N SER A 350 -38.12 -20.75 -6.64
CA SER A 350 -36.90 -21.46 -6.21
C SER A 350 -35.69 -20.68 -6.68
#